data_AF-A0A4Y3G317-F1
#
_entry.id   AF-A0A4Y3G317-F1
#
_cell.length_a   1.000
_cell.length_b   1.000
_cell.length_c   1.000
_cell.angle_alpha   90.00
_cell.angle_beta   90.00
_cell.angle_gamma   90.00
#
_symmetry.space_group_name_H-M   'P 1'
#
loop_
_entity.id
_entity.type
_entity.pdbx_description
1 polymer ?
#
loop_
_entity_poly.entity_id
_entity_poly.type
_entity_poly.pdbx_seq_one_letter_code
_entity_poly.pdbx_strand_id
1 'polypeptide(L)'
;MNTIGISLFATDRKGLLRDISTIIAGLDVNITYIQQFLKDDEVQIYFELSDVRNVEELKKLLENIDSVVEVEVNRTFEEIYGKRVIVVGGGAQVSQVVLGAVSEADRHNLRGERISVDTIPLAGEEKIAEAVNAVGRLHRAAVLVLAGSLMGGEITKAVQELKADYGIPVISLNMAGSVPNVVDIVVTDPVQAGVLAIMVISSTARFDFNKVKGRKF
;
A
#
# COMPACT_ATOMS: atom_id res chain seq x y z
N MET A 1 0.57 7.94 -18.55
CA MET A 1 1.34 6.87 -19.23
C MET A 1 0.61 5.58 -18.99
N ASN A 2 0.51 4.71 -20.00
CA ASN A 2 -0.16 3.43 -19.84
C ASN A 2 0.84 2.45 -19.21
N THR A 3 0.60 2.04 -17.97
CA THR A 3 1.43 1.05 -17.26
C THR A 3 0.75 -0.30 -17.36
N ILE A 4 1.52 -1.37 -17.61
CA ILE A 4 1.02 -2.74 -17.66
C ILE A 4 1.65 -3.60 -16.56
N GLY A 5 0.93 -4.61 -16.09
CA GLY A 5 1.48 -5.66 -15.23
C GLY A 5 2.00 -6.82 -16.06
N ILE A 6 3.14 -7.41 -15.69
CA ILE A 6 3.63 -8.67 -16.25
C ILE A 6 3.98 -9.61 -15.10
N SER A 7 3.42 -10.82 -15.12
CA SER A 7 3.81 -11.91 -14.24
C SER A 7 4.70 -12.88 -15.01
N LEU A 8 5.83 -13.26 -14.42
CA LEU A 8 6.71 -14.30 -14.92
C LEU A 8 6.79 -15.42 -13.89
N PHE A 9 6.70 -16.65 -14.39
CA PHE A 9 6.94 -17.87 -13.63
C PHE A 9 8.17 -18.54 -14.21
N ALA A 10 9.13 -18.89 -13.36
CA ALA A 10 10.40 -19.42 -13.80
C ALA A 10 11.00 -20.39 -12.77
N THR A 11 11.93 -21.23 -13.23
CA THR A 11 12.81 -21.97 -12.32
C THR A 11 13.86 -21.02 -11.73
N ASP A 12 14.06 -21.05 -10.41
CA ASP A 12 15.00 -20.13 -9.76
C ASP A 12 16.45 -20.39 -10.20
N ARG A 13 17.14 -19.32 -10.60
CA ARG A 13 18.57 -19.36 -10.95
C ARG A 13 19.24 -18.00 -10.76
N LYS A 14 20.54 -18.06 -10.47
CA LYS A 14 21.40 -16.86 -10.42
C LYS A 14 21.36 -16.12 -11.75
N GLY A 15 21.14 -14.81 -11.68
CA GLY A 15 21.13 -13.92 -12.84
C GLY A 15 19.80 -13.81 -13.57
N LEU A 16 18.73 -14.51 -13.15
CA LEU A 16 17.42 -14.42 -13.81
C LEU A 16 16.90 -12.98 -13.89
N LEU A 17 16.86 -12.26 -12.76
CA LEU A 17 16.39 -10.87 -12.73
C LEU A 17 17.30 -9.94 -13.55
N ARG A 18 18.61 -10.20 -13.59
CA ARG A 18 19.55 -9.45 -14.46
C ARG A 18 19.18 -9.63 -15.92
N ASP A 19 18.93 -10.87 -16.35
CA ASP A 19 18.62 -11.17 -17.75
C ASP A 19 17.29 -10.53 -18.15
N ILE A 20 16.26 -10.64 -17.31
CA ILE A 20 14.95 -9.99 -17.51
C ILE A 20 15.10 -8.47 -17.60
N SER A 21 15.76 -7.84 -16.63
CA SER A 21 15.94 -6.38 -16.61
C SER A 21 16.79 -5.87 -17.77
N THR A 22 17.74 -6.67 -18.27
CA THR A 22 18.52 -6.34 -19.47
C THR A 22 17.63 -6.29 -20.72
N ILE A 23 16.71 -7.24 -20.87
CA ILE A 23 15.74 -7.24 -21.98
C ILE A 23 14.81 -6.03 -21.89
N ILE A 24 14.25 -5.76 -20.70
CA ILE A 24 13.37 -4.61 -20.46
C ILE A 24 14.09 -3.30 -20.81
N ALA A 25 15.32 -3.11 -20.32
CA ALA A 25 16.12 -1.92 -20.61
C ALA A 25 16.48 -1.80 -22.11
N GLY A 26 16.76 -2.93 -22.78
CA GLY A 26 17.04 -2.96 -24.21
C GLY A 26 15.88 -2.51 -25.10
N LEU A 27 14.65 -2.59 -24.59
CA LEU A 27 13.42 -2.13 -25.25
C LEU A 27 13.03 -0.69 -24.90
N ASP A 28 13.87 0.05 -24.15
CA ASP A 28 13.57 1.41 -23.68
C ASP A 28 12.28 1.45 -22.81
N VAL A 29 12.05 0.37 -22.04
CA VAL A 29 10.92 0.22 -21.12
C VAL A 29 11.38 0.52 -19.71
N ASN A 30 10.55 1.24 -18.95
CA ASN A 30 10.85 1.61 -17.57
C ASN A 30 10.10 0.71 -16.58
N ILE A 31 10.79 0.25 -15.53
CA ILE A 31 10.21 -0.54 -14.44
C ILE A 31 9.69 0.43 -13.38
N THR A 32 8.38 0.48 -13.17
CA THR A 32 7.77 1.31 -12.12
C THR A 32 7.57 0.55 -10.81
N TYR A 33 7.42 -0.76 -10.87
CA TYR A 33 7.33 -1.62 -9.70
C TYR A 33 7.86 -3.03 -10.01
N ILE A 34 8.42 -3.68 -9.00
CA ILE A 34 8.82 -5.08 -9.07
C ILE A 34 8.53 -5.76 -7.72
N GLN A 35 8.06 -7.00 -7.80
CA GLN A 35 7.97 -7.91 -6.67
C GLN A 35 8.46 -9.30 -7.09
N GLN A 36 9.28 -9.93 -6.26
CA GLN A 36 9.74 -11.29 -6.47
C GLN A 36 9.56 -12.09 -5.17
N PHE A 37 9.12 -13.33 -5.30
CA PHE A 37 9.10 -14.29 -4.21
C PHE A 37 9.22 -15.72 -4.77
N LEU A 38 9.67 -16.63 -3.90
CA LEU A 38 9.67 -18.06 -4.18
C LEU A 38 8.31 -18.63 -3.78
N LYS A 39 7.75 -19.48 -4.65
CA LYS A 39 6.56 -20.27 -4.39
C LYS A 39 6.93 -21.72 -4.72
N ASP A 40 7.06 -22.54 -3.69
CA ASP A 40 7.63 -23.88 -3.79
C ASP A 40 9.04 -23.84 -4.42
N ASP A 41 9.28 -24.53 -5.53
CA ASP A 41 10.55 -24.54 -6.27
C ASP A 41 10.58 -23.56 -7.47
N GLU A 42 9.52 -22.76 -7.65
CA GLU A 42 9.41 -21.77 -8.72
C GLU A 42 9.55 -20.35 -8.18
N VAL A 43 10.14 -19.47 -8.99
CA VAL A 43 10.18 -18.04 -8.71
C VAL A 43 9.06 -17.35 -9.50
N GLN A 44 8.25 -16.59 -8.76
CA GLN A 44 7.27 -15.68 -9.34
C GLN A 44 7.83 -14.26 -9.29
N ILE A 45 7.89 -13.61 -10.45
CA ILE A 45 8.32 -12.22 -10.56
C ILE A 45 7.20 -11.42 -11.21
N TYR A 46 6.74 -10.39 -10.53
CA TYR A 46 5.76 -9.45 -11.03
C TYR A 46 6.43 -8.10 -11.29
N PHE A 47 6.20 -7.55 -12.48
CA PHE A 47 6.63 -6.21 -12.86
C PHE A 47 5.43 -5.33 -13.18
N GLU A 48 5.52 -4.05 -12.85
CA GLU A 48 4.74 -3.01 -13.52
C GLU A 48 5.68 -2.19 -14.39
N LEU A 49 5.31 -2.03 -15.67
CA LEU A 49 6.17 -1.47 -16.70
C LEU A 49 5.47 -0.29 -17.37
N SER A 50 6.17 0.85 -17.45
CA SER A 50 5.75 2.01 -18.24
C SER A 50 6.47 2.05 -19.58
N ASP A 51 5.88 2.77 -20.54
CA ASP A 51 6.51 3.07 -21.84
C ASP A 51 6.68 1.84 -22.75
N VAL A 52 5.91 0.77 -22.50
CA VAL A 52 5.86 -0.43 -23.36
C VAL A 52 5.19 -0.09 -24.69
N ARG A 53 5.99 -0.06 -25.77
CA ARG A 53 5.50 0.21 -27.14
C ARG A 53 4.90 -1.03 -27.81
N ASN A 54 5.45 -2.21 -27.52
CA ASN A 54 5.05 -3.47 -28.14
C ASN A 54 5.04 -4.59 -27.09
N VAL A 55 3.84 -4.88 -26.57
CA VAL A 55 3.65 -5.88 -25.51
C VAL A 55 4.01 -7.30 -25.99
N GLU A 56 3.66 -7.63 -27.25
CA GLU A 56 3.90 -8.96 -27.79
C GLU A 56 5.38 -9.25 -28.02
N GLU A 57 6.15 -8.25 -28.46
CA GLU A 57 7.60 -8.37 -28.60
C GLU A 57 8.28 -8.54 -27.24
N LEU A 58 7.90 -7.74 -26.24
CA LEU A 58 8.41 -7.87 -24.88
C LEU A 58 8.10 -9.26 -24.32
N LYS A 59 6.84 -9.72 -24.42
CA LYS A 59 6.43 -11.04 -23.95
C LYS A 59 7.25 -12.15 -24.61
N LYS A 60 7.37 -12.13 -25.94
CA LYS A 60 8.14 -13.13 -26.69
C LYS A 60 9.61 -13.16 -26.29
N LEU A 61 10.22 -12.01 -26.04
CA LEU A 61 11.62 -11.95 -25.60
C LEU A 61 11.82 -12.52 -24.19
N LEU A 62 10.87 -12.28 -23.29
CA LEU A 62 10.89 -12.85 -21.94
C LEU A 62 10.66 -14.36 -21.95
N GLU A 63 9.76 -14.87 -22.79
CA GLU A 63 9.51 -16.30 -22.99
C GLU A 63 10.72 -17.06 -23.56
N ASN A 64 11.63 -16.37 -24.26
CA ASN A 64 12.85 -16.99 -24.80
C ASN A 64 13.97 -17.18 -23.75
N ILE A 65 13.75 -16.77 -22.50
CA ILE A 65 14.72 -17.05 -21.43
C ILE A 65 14.54 -18.50 -21.00
N ASP A 66 15.59 -19.32 -21.10
CA ASP A 66 15.54 -20.78 -20.86
C ASP A 66 14.86 -21.24 -19.56
N SER A 67 14.91 -20.44 -18.50
CA SER A 67 14.32 -20.77 -17.19
C SER A 67 12.89 -20.25 -17.01
N VAL A 68 12.37 -19.45 -17.93
CA VAL A 68 11.00 -18.91 -17.88
C VAL A 68 10.03 -19.97 -18.39
N VAL A 69 9.05 -20.29 -17.57
CA VAL A 69 7.99 -21.28 -17.85
C VAL A 69 6.78 -20.58 -18.47
N GLU A 70 6.42 -19.41 -17.95
CA GLU A 70 5.22 -18.70 -18.38
C GLU A 70 5.36 -17.18 -18.19
N VAL A 71 4.77 -16.42 -19.12
CA VAL A 71 4.66 -14.96 -19.06
C VAL A 71 3.22 -14.53 -19.30
N GLU A 72 2.63 -13.88 -18.30
CA GLU A 72 1.26 -13.37 -18.35
C GLU A 72 1.22 -11.84 -18.33
N VAL A 73 0.41 -11.25 -19.22
CA VAL A 73 0.11 -9.81 -19.18
C VAL A 73 -1.11 -9.60 -18.30
N ASN A 74 -0.96 -8.75 -17.30
CA ASN A 74 -1.92 -8.50 -16.25
C ASN A 74 -2.20 -6.99 -16.10
N ARG A 75 -3.27 -6.67 -15.37
CA ARG A 75 -3.50 -5.30 -14.90
C ARG A 75 -2.56 -4.99 -13.72
N THR A 76 -2.29 -3.72 -13.50
CA THR A 76 -1.46 -3.26 -12.37
C THR A 76 -2.13 -3.54 -11.02
N PHE A 77 -1.34 -3.58 -9.94
CA PHE A 77 -1.91 -3.67 -8.60
C PHE A 77 -2.76 -2.45 -8.25
N GLU A 78 -2.40 -1.26 -8.75
CA GLU A 78 -3.21 -0.06 -8.57
C GLU A 78 -4.56 -0.16 -9.30
N GLU A 79 -4.60 -0.72 -10.50
CA GLU A 79 -5.87 -0.92 -11.22
C GLU A 79 -6.81 -1.93 -10.58
N ILE A 80 -6.26 -2.96 -9.92
CA ILE A 80 -7.05 -4.02 -9.28
C ILE A 80 -7.42 -3.64 -7.84
N TYR A 81 -6.41 -3.34 -7.02
CA TYR A 81 -6.55 -3.13 -5.57
C TYR A 81 -6.45 -1.65 -5.16
N GLY A 82 -5.91 -0.79 -6.02
CA GLY A 82 -5.85 0.64 -5.78
C GLY A 82 -5.01 1.06 -4.60
N LYS A 83 -5.38 2.17 -3.97
CA LYS A 83 -4.69 2.71 -2.78
C LYS A 83 -5.03 1.89 -1.55
N ARG A 84 -4.15 1.87 -0.55
CA ARG A 84 -4.35 1.08 0.68
C ARG A 84 -4.52 1.99 1.89
N VAL A 85 -5.58 1.76 2.65
CA VAL A 85 -5.69 2.18 4.05
C VAL A 85 -5.06 1.11 4.91
N ILE A 86 -4.12 1.49 5.78
CA ILE A 86 -3.53 0.58 6.76
C ILE A 86 -4.11 0.87 8.14
N VAL A 87 -4.59 -0.15 8.85
CA VAL A 87 -5.14 -0.02 10.20
C VAL A 87 -4.35 -0.88 11.19
N VAL A 88 -3.78 -0.25 12.22
CA VAL A 88 -2.95 -0.92 13.24
C VAL A 88 -3.44 -0.57 14.64
N GLY A 89 -3.51 -1.56 15.53
CA GLY A 89 -3.75 -1.33 16.96
C GLY A 89 -4.54 -2.45 17.64
N GLY A 90 -5.30 -2.11 18.68
CA GLY A 90 -6.05 -3.08 19.46
C GLY A 90 -7.22 -3.67 18.66
N GLY A 91 -7.36 -5.00 18.66
CA GLY A 91 -8.30 -5.72 17.78
C GLY A 91 -9.73 -5.17 17.77
N ALA A 92 -10.30 -4.85 18.93
CA ALA A 92 -11.66 -4.30 19.00
C ALA A 92 -11.78 -2.94 18.30
N GLN A 93 -10.82 -2.04 18.49
CA GLN A 93 -10.83 -0.72 17.87
C GLN A 93 -10.48 -0.80 16.38
N VAL A 94 -9.54 -1.67 16.01
CA VAL A 94 -9.24 -1.98 14.60
C VAL A 94 -10.51 -2.41 13.87
N SER A 95 -11.28 -3.36 14.42
CA SER A 95 -12.54 -3.80 13.79
C SER A 95 -13.55 -2.68 13.56
N GLN A 96 -13.67 -1.74 14.49
CA GLN A 96 -14.59 -0.60 14.34
C GLN A 96 -14.12 0.39 13.27
N VAL A 97 -12.82 0.67 13.20
CA VAL A 97 -12.24 1.48 12.11
C VAL A 97 -12.47 0.81 10.76
N VAL A 98 -12.23 -0.49 10.70
CA VAL A 98 -12.37 -1.28 9.47
C VAL A 98 -13.82 -1.30 8.98
N LEU A 99 -14.80 -1.38 9.89
CA LEU A 99 -16.21 -1.28 9.53
C LEU A 99 -16.50 0.01 8.75
N GLY A 100 -16.03 1.16 9.24
CA GLY A 100 -16.23 2.44 8.56
C GLY A 100 -15.45 2.55 7.26
N ALA A 101 -14.18 2.12 7.28
CA ALA A 101 -13.31 2.17 6.10
C ALA A 101 -13.82 1.28 4.96
N VAL A 102 -14.23 0.05 5.23
CA VAL A 102 -14.78 -0.87 4.21
C VAL A 102 -16.10 -0.33 3.66
N SER A 103 -17.02 0.12 4.53
CA SER A 103 -18.31 0.66 4.09
C SER A 103 -18.15 1.85 3.14
N GLU A 104 -17.17 2.72 3.41
CA GLU A 104 -16.88 3.88 2.59
C GLU A 104 -16.09 3.50 1.32
N ALA A 105 -15.11 2.59 1.43
CA ALA A 105 -14.37 2.06 0.29
C ALA A 105 -15.29 1.43 -0.74
N ASP A 106 -16.26 0.60 -0.32
CA ASP A 106 -17.20 -0.08 -1.22
C ASP A 106 -17.99 0.92 -2.09
N ARG A 107 -18.45 2.02 -1.48
CA ARG A 107 -19.17 3.08 -2.19
C ARG A 107 -18.30 3.74 -3.27
N HIS A 108 -17.01 3.93 -2.99
CA HIS A 108 -16.05 4.48 -3.93
C HIS A 108 -15.66 3.46 -5.02
N ASN A 109 -15.47 2.20 -4.62
CA ASN A 109 -15.08 1.10 -5.49
C ASN A 109 -16.12 0.80 -6.58
N LEU A 110 -17.41 0.83 -6.21
CA LEU A 110 -18.52 0.67 -7.16
C LEU A 110 -18.60 1.78 -8.21
N ARG A 111 -17.95 2.93 -7.99
CA ARG A 111 -17.92 4.09 -8.90
C ARG A 111 -16.65 4.18 -9.73
N GLY A 112 -15.79 3.16 -9.67
CA GLY A 112 -14.59 3.04 -10.51
C GLY A 112 -13.28 3.43 -9.83
N GLU A 113 -13.31 4.04 -8.64
CA GLU A 113 -12.12 4.18 -7.81
C GLU A 113 -11.70 2.80 -7.25
N ARG A 114 -10.48 2.64 -6.75
CA ARG A 114 -10.04 1.42 -6.07
C ARG A 114 -9.32 1.78 -4.79
N ILE A 115 -9.84 1.28 -3.67
CA ILE A 115 -9.28 1.45 -2.34
C ILE A 115 -9.46 0.14 -1.57
N SER A 116 -8.37 -0.39 -1.05
CA SER A 116 -8.36 -1.56 -0.16
C SER A 116 -8.11 -1.13 1.29
N VAL A 117 -8.55 -1.98 2.22
CA VAL A 117 -8.37 -1.78 3.66
C VAL A 117 -7.63 -2.99 4.22
N ASP A 118 -6.42 -2.74 4.71
CA ASP A 118 -5.51 -3.77 5.21
C ASP A 118 -5.27 -3.52 6.70
N THR A 119 -5.25 -4.58 7.50
CA THR A 119 -5.38 -4.44 8.95
C THR A 119 -4.53 -5.47 9.67
N ILE A 120 -3.97 -5.10 10.81
CA ILE A 120 -3.30 -6.03 11.69
C ILE A 120 -3.54 -5.64 13.17
N PRO A 121 -4.11 -6.56 13.99
CA PRO A 121 -4.24 -6.31 15.42
C PRO A 121 -2.89 -6.51 16.10
N LEU A 122 -2.37 -5.48 16.75
CA LEU A 122 -1.10 -5.47 17.46
C LEU A 122 -1.22 -4.76 18.81
N ALA A 123 -0.47 -5.24 19.79
CA ALA A 123 -0.31 -4.61 21.09
C ALA A 123 1.17 -4.65 21.52
N GLY A 124 1.57 -3.64 22.29
CA GLY A 124 2.96 -3.44 22.71
C GLY A 124 3.63 -2.33 21.90
N GLU A 125 4.34 -1.45 22.60
CA GLU A 125 4.95 -0.23 22.04
C GLU A 125 5.90 -0.53 20.87
N GLU A 126 6.88 -1.42 21.10
CA GLU A 126 7.89 -1.79 20.10
C GLU A 126 7.27 -2.41 18.84
N LYS A 127 6.33 -3.35 19.02
CA LYS A 127 5.66 -4.03 17.90
C LYS A 127 4.85 -3.08 17.05
N ILE A 128 4.15 -2.14 17.68
CA ILE A 128 3.37 -1.13 16.96
C ILE A 128 4.33 -0.16 16.26
N ALA A 129 5.39 0.30 16.90
CA ALA A 129 6.38 1.18 16.29
C ALA A 129 7.04 0.54 15.06
N GLU A 130 7.42 -0.74 15.14
CA GLU A 130 7.96 -1.49 14.00
C GLU A 130 6.94 -1.59 12.85
N ALA A 131 5.68 -1.89 13.17
CA ALA A 131 4.62 -1.96 12.18
C ALA A 131 4.38 -0.60 11.50
N VAL A 132 4.38 0.51 12.26
CA VAL A 132 4.24 1.87 11.74
C VAL A 132 5.39 2.19 10.78
N ASN A 133 6.63 1.91 11.16
CA ASN A 133 7.79 2.13 10.28
C ASN A 133 7.73 1.28 9.01
N ALA A 134 7.23 0.05 9.11
CA ALA A 134 7.07 -0.83 7.95
C ALA A 134 6.04 -0.30 6.94
N VAL A 135 5.11 0.58 7.33
CA VAL A 135 4.12 1.18 6.41
C VAL A 135 4.78 1.97 5.29
N GLY A 136 5.90 2.67 5.56
CA GLY A 136 6.60 3.47 4.54
C GLY A 136 7.10 2.66 3.34
N ARG A 137 7.37 1.37 3.54
CA ARG A 137 7.79 0.43 2.49
C ARG A 137 6.66 -0.45 1.95
N LEU A 138 5.41 -0.21 2.36
CA LEU A 138 4.24 -0.91 1.80
C LEU A 138 3.80 -0.23 0.50
N HIS A 139 4.01 -0.92 -0.62
CA HIS A 139 3.52 -0.48 -1.92
C HIS A 139 2.01 -0.14 -1.87
N ARG A 140 1.65 1.05 -2.39
CA ARG A 140 0.30 1.65 -2.43
C ARG A 140 -0.27 2.12 -1.08
N ALA A 141 0.46 2.07 0.03
CA ALA A 141 0.00 2.64 1.29
C ALA A 141 -0.21 4.16 1.16
N ALA A 142 -1.42 4.61 1.44
CA ALA A 142 -1.82 6.01 1.22
C ALA A 142 -2.28 6.71 2.51
N VAL A 143 -2.63 5.96 3.56
CA VAL A 143 -2.99 6.49 4.88
C VAL A 143 -2.84 5.40 5.94
N LEU A 144 -2.42 5.80 7.14
CA LEU A 144 -2.37 4.94 8.33
C LEU A 144 -3.41 5.39 9.35
N VAL A 145 -4.13 4.44 9.95
CA VAL A 145 -5.02 4.66 11.10
C VAL A 145 -4.49 3.89 12.31
N LEU A 146 -4.21 4.62 13.40
CA LEU A 146 -3.82 4.06 14.69
C LEU A 146 -5.04 3.94 15.61
N ALA A 147 -5.43 2.70 15.88
CA ALA A 147 -6.63 2.34 16.62
C ALA A 147 -6.28 1.77 18.01
N GLY A 148 -6.12 2.67 18.99
CA GLY A 148 -5.65 2.35 20.34
C GLY A 148 -6.39 3.11 21.44
N SER A 149 -6.21 2.67 22.68
CA SER A 149 -6.63 3.40 23.89
C SER A 149 -5.48 4.16 24.55
N LEU A 150 -4.25 3.71 24.34
CA LEU A 150 -3.00 4.34 24.78
C LEU A 150 -1.89 4.02 23.78
N MET A 151 -1.29 5.05 23.15
CA MET A 151 -0.09 4.89 22.32
C MET A 151 0.84 6.10 22.51
N GLY A 152 2.13 5.84 22.69
CA GLY A 152 3.15 6.85 22.92
C GLY A 152 4.56 6.32 22.68
N GLY A 153 5.57 7.04 23.18
CA GLY A 153 6.97 6.58 23.16
C GLY A 153 7.49 6.35 21.74
N GLU A 154 8.04 5.16 21.47
CA GLU A 154 8.61 4.80 20.17
C GLU A 154 7.58 4.86 19.03
N ILE A 155 6.29 4.62 19.32
CA ILE A 155 5.23 4.77 18.31
C ILE A 155 5.15 6.23 17.83
N THR A 156 5.36 7.19 18.73
CA THR A 156 5.31 8.63 18.38
C THR A 156 6.45 9.00 17.43
N LYS A 157 7.65 8.46 17.67
CA LYS A 157 8.80 8.67 16.78
C LYS A 157 8.56 8.04 15.41
N ALA A 158 8.10 6.79 15.38
CA ALA A 158 7.76 6.08 14.15
C ALA A 158 6.71 6.84 13.31
N VAL A 159 5.69 7.43 13.96
CA VAL A 159 4.70 8.26 13.26
C VAL A 159 5.33 9.51 12.65
N GLN A 160 6.24 10.18 13.36
CA GLN A 160 6.91 11.37 12.85
C GLN A 160 7.81 11.03 11.65
N GLU A 161 8.59 9.95 11.74
CA GLU A 161 9.43 9.43 10.67
C GLU A 161 8.60 9.04 9.44
N LEU A 162 7.53 8.27 9.63
CA LEU A 162 6.62 7.87 8.56
C LEU A 162 6.08 9.08 7.78
N LYS A 163 5.70 10.14 8.49
CA LYS A 163 5.19 11.37 7.89
C LYS A 163 6.27 12.19 7.21
N ALA A 164 7.44 12.31 7.82
CA ALA A 164 8.54 13.11 7.29
C ALA A 164 9.14 12.49 6.04
N ASP A 165 9.39 11.18 6.07
CA ASP A 165 10.16 10.49 5.03
C ASP A 165 9.29 9.98 3.88
N TYR A 166 8.05 9.58 4.17
CA TYR A 166 7.15 8.97 3.18
C TYR A 166 5.93 9.83 2.85
N GLY A 167 5.67 10.89 3.61
CA GLY A 167 4.50 11.75 3.40
C GLY A 167 3.15 11.05 3.63
N ILE A 168 3.13 9.89 4.29
CA ILE A 168 1.90 9.13 4.53
C ILE A 168 1.12 9.80 5.67
N PRO A 169 -0.11 10.28 5.42
CA PRO A 169 -0.95 10.88 6.46
C PRO A 169 -1.34 9.85 7.52
N VAL A 170 -1.38 10.29 8.77
CA VAL A 170 -1.72 9.44 9.91
C VAL A 170 -2.95 9.99 10.62
N ILE A 171 -3.92 9.11 10.88
CA ILE A 171 -5.11 9.37 11.70
C ILE A 171 -4.95 8.57 13.00
N SER A 172 -5.21 9.18 14.16
CA SER A 172 -5.32 8.43 15.42
C SER A 172 -6.74 8.49 15.95
N LEU A 173 -7.12 7.45 16.70
CA LEU A 173 -8.23 7.61 17.62
C LEU A 173 -7.88 8.62 18.72
N ASN A 174 -8.90 9.21 19.32
CA ASN A 174 -8.76 10.01 20.53
C ASN A 174 -8.40 9.10 21.71
N MET A 175 -7.11 8.95 21.96
CA MET A 175 -6.54 8.00 22.92
C MET A 175 -5.57 8.70 23.89
N ALA A 176 -5.15 7.99 24.94
CA ALA A 176 -4.09 8.47 25.82
C ALA A 176 -2.71 8.35 25.17
N GLY A 177 -1.71 9.06 25.72
CA GLY A 177 -0.32 9.02 25.25
C GLY A 177 0.02 10.14 24.26
N SER A 178 1.20 10.07 23.67
CA SER A 178 1.78 11.15 22.85
C SER A 178 1.42 11.07 21.37
N VAL A 179 0.92 9.93 20.87
CA VAL A 179 0.58 9.76 19.44
C VAL A 179 -0.43 10.80 18.93
N PRO A 180 -1.55 11.10 19.63
CA PRO A 180 -2.51 12.09 19.15
C PRO A 180 -1.94 13.49 18.91
N ASN A 181 -0.78 13.81 19.49
CA ASN A 181 -0.14 15.12 19.33
C ASN A 181 0.69 15.24 18.04
N VAL A 182 0.99 14.13 17.36
CA VAL A 182 1.89 14.11 16.19
C VAL A 182 1.21 13.62 14.90
N VAL A 183 -0.01 13.12 14.98
CA VAL A 183 -0.81 12.70 13.82
C VAL A 183 -1.43 13.89 13.09
N ASP A 184 -1.98 13.64 11.90
CA ASP A 184 -2.62 14.69 11.10
C ASP A 184 -4.05 14.96 11.53
N ILE A 185 -4.79 13.95 11.99
CA ILE A 185 -6.17 14.07 12.46
C ILE A 185 -6.38 13.17 13.68
N VAL A 186 -7.08 13.68 14.69
CA VAL A 186 -7.55 12.89 15.82
C VAL A 186 -9.07 12.72 15.72
N VAL A 187 -9.57 11.50 15.78
CA VAL A 187 -11.01 11.20 15.64
C VAL A 187 -11.49 10.38 16.83
N THR A 188 -12.59 10.77 17.46
CA THR A 188 -13.12 10.09 18.64
C THR A 188 -13.88 8.83 18.27
N ASP A 189 -14.74 8.91 17.25
CA ASP A 189 -15.50 7.76 16.78
C ASP A 189 -14.67 6.88 15.84
N PRO A 190 -14.44 5.60 16.16
CA PRO A 190 -13.60 4.74 15.34
C PRO A 190 -14.19 4.47 13.96
N VAL A 191 -15.51 4.37 13.82
CA VAL A 191 -16.16 4.15 12.52
C VAL A 191 -15.92 5.36 11.62
N GLN A 192 -16.11 6.58 12.15
CA GLN A 192 -15.83 7.82 11.45
C GLN A 192 -14.35 7.95 11.08
N ALA A 193 -13.42 7.50 11.93
CA ALA A 193 -12.00 7.49 11.60
C ALA A 193 -11.72 6.65 10.35
N GLY A 194 -12.39 5.50 10.21
CA GLY A 194 -12.34 4.65 9.02
C GLY A 194 -12.89 5.33 7.77
N VAL A 195 -14.07 5.96 7.87
CA VAL A 195 -14.67 6.73 6.76
C VAL A 195 -13.73 7.85 6.32
N LEU A 196 -13.21 8.63 7.27
CA LEU A 196 -12.30 9.73 6.99
C LEU A 196 -11.02 9.24 6.32
N ALA A 197 -10.46 8.09 6.72
CA ALA A 197 -9.28 7.53 6.07
C ALA A 197 -9.47 7.33 4.56
N ILE A 198 -10.65 6.84 4.15
CA ILE A 198 -10.99 6.68 2.72
C ILE A 198 -11.16 8.05 2.05
N MET A 199 -11.88 8.97 2.70
CA MET A 199 -12.12 10.31 2.15
C MET A 199 -10.84 11.11 1.96
N VAL A 200 -9.81 10.89 2.80
CA VAL A 200 -8.49 11.53 2.70
C VAL A 200 -7.77 11.14 1.41
N ILE A 201 -7.87 9.88 1.01
CA ILE A 201 -7.12 9.34 -0.14
C ILE A 201 -7.95 9.26 -1.43
N SER A 202 -9.26 9.50 -1.33
CA SER A 202 -10.15 9.46 -2.48
C SER A 202 -9.90 10.65 -3.41
N SER A 203 -9.77 10.37 -4.70
CA SER A 203 -9.68 11.37 -5.76
C SER A 203 -11.06 11.93 -6.15
N THR A 204 -12.15 11.30 -5.70
CA THR A 204 -13.54 11.65 -6.09
C THR A 204 -14.30 12.35 -4.96
N ALA A 205 -13.79 12.30 -3.73
CA ALA A 205 -14.36 13.03 -2.61
C ALA A 205 -14.11 14.54 -2.76
N ARG A 206 -15.10 15.37 -2.42
CA ARG A 206 -14.92 16.83 -2.24
C ARG A 206 -14.20 17.19 -0.94
N PHE A 207 -13.69 16.19 -0.24
CA PHE A 207 -13.03 16.34 1.04
C PHE A 207 -11.62 16.89 0.83
N ASP A 208 -11.30 17.97 1.52
CA ASP A 208 -9.98 18.58 1.48
C ASP A 208 -9.27 18.31 2.80
N PHE A 209 -8.33 17.35 2.76
CA PHE A 209 -7.52 16.97 3.91
C PHE A 209 -6.79 18.17 4.54
N ASN A 210 -6.34 19.13 3.73
CA ASN A 210 -5.60 20.28 4.24
C ASN A 210 -6.47 21.20 5.12
N LYS A 211 -7.80 21.17 4.95
CA LYS A 211 -8.73 21.96 5.78
C LYS A 211 -8.96 21.37 7.17
N VAL A 212 -8.66 20.09 7.36
CA VAL A 212 -8.94 19.35 8.61
C VAL A 212 -7.68 18.93 9.36
N LYS A 213 -6.49 19.13 8.77
CA LYS A 213 -5.21 18.83 9.39
C LYS A 213 -5.04 19.57 10.73
N GLY A 214 -4.61 18.86 11.76
CA GLY A 214 -4.45 19.36 13.12
C GLY A 214 -5.75 19.50 13.92
N ARG A 215 -6.90 19.06 13.38
CA ARG A 215 -8.19 19.11 14.08
C ARG A 215 -8.50 17.80 14.81
N LYS A 216 -9.38 17.94 15.80
CA LYS A 216 -9.97 16.85 16.57
C LYS A 216 -11.46 16.78 16.30
N PHE A 217 -11.98 15.58 16.02
CA PHE A 217 -13.39 15.30 15.75
C PHE A 217 -13.98 14.30 16.76
#